data_AF-A0A6L4Y5U8-F1
#
_entry.id   AF-A0A6L4Y5U8-F1
#
_cell.length_a   1.000
_cell.length_b   1.000
_cell.length_c   1.000
_cell.angle_alpha   90.00
_cell.angle_beta   90.00
_cell.angle_gamma   90.00
#
_symmetry.space_group_name_H-M   'P 1'
#
loop_
_entity.id
_entity.type
_entity.pdbx_description
1 polymer ?
#
loop_
_entity_poly.entity_id
_entity_poly.type
_entity_poly.pdbx_seq_one_letter_code
_entity_poly.pdbx_strand_id
1 'polypeptide(L)' 'TEALMEFVATDISKDSYVNIMAQYRPMYRADEFPELNRKITVQEYQKAITIARSAGLHRGF' A
#
# COMPACT_ATOMS: atom_id res chain seq x y z
N THR A 1 4.20 3.13 -5.28
CA THR A 1 4.40 2.64 -3.91
C THR A 1 5.76 3.01 -3.36
N GLU A 2 6.86 2.79 -4.10
CA GLU A 2 8.23 3.11 -3.66
C GLU A 2 8.41 4.57 -3.26
N ALA A 3 8.12 5.52 -4.14
CA ALA A 3 8.27 6.95 -3.85
C ALA A 3 7.48 7.42 -2.61
N LEU A 4 6.29 6.84 -2.36
CA LEU A 4 5.49 7.17 -1.19
C LEU A 4 6.13 6.62 0.10
N MET A 5 6.58 5.36 0.08
CA MET A 5 7.22 4.75 1.25
C MET A 5 8.55 5.41 1.57
N GLU A 6 9.31 5.81 0.55
CA GLU A 6 10.52 6.62 0.69
C GLU A 6 10.21 7.95 1.36
N PHE A 7 9.27 8.73 0.81
CA PHE A 7 8.82 9.99 1.40
C PHE A 7 8.41 9.85 2.88
N VAL A 8 7.63 8.82 3.23
CA VAL A 8 7.25 8.59 4.63
C VAL A 8 8.47 8.29 5.49
N ALA A 9 9.44 7.52 5.00
CA ALA A 9 10.64 7.19 5.74
C ALA A 9 11.64 8.34 5.86
N THR A 10 11.75 9.20 4.85
CA THR A 10 12.73 10.30 4.77
C THR A 10 12.21 11.61 5.34
N ASP A 11 10.98 11.99 4.98
CA ASP A 11 10.43 13.32 5.26
C ASP A 11 9.53 13.32 6.51
N ILE A 12 8.90 12.19 6.83
CA ILE A 12 8.04 12.07 8.03
C ILE A 12 8.82 11.43 9.18
N SER A 13 9.04 10.12 9.13
CA SER A 13 9.85 9.36 10.10
C SER A 13 9.77 7.87 9.78
N LYS A 14 10.87 7.15 9.99
CA LYS A 14 10.92 5.67 9.95
C LYS A 14 10.06 5.00 11.04
N ASP A 15 9.76 5.72 12.11
CA ASP A 15 8.92 5.26 13.23
C ASP A 15 7.43 5.61 13.05
N SER A 16 7.06 6.10 11.86
CA SER A 16 5.65 6.32 11.50
C SER A 16 4.91 4.99 11.38
N TYR A 17 3.67 4.96 11.87
CA TYR A 17 2.78 3.82 11.64
C TYR A 17 2.23 3.89 10.21
N VAL A 18 2.51 2.86 9.43
CA VAL A 18 1.99 2.73 8.05
C VAL A 18 1.09 1.51 7.98
N ASN A 19 -0.17 1.73 7.62
CA ASN A 19 -1.15 0.65 7.43
C ASN A 19 -1.28 0.33 5.94
N ILE A 20 -0.91 -0.89 5.55
CA ILE A 20 -1.05 -1.36 4.17
C ILE A 20 -2.32 -2.21 4.11
N MET A 21 -3.36 -1.72 3.45
CA MET A 21 -4.66 -2.40 3.44
C MET A 21 -4.88 -3.20 2.16
N ALA A 22 -5.07 -4.52 2.28
CA ALA A 22 -5.55 -5.38 1.19
C ALA A 22 -7.10 -5.46 1.12
N GLN A 23 -7.80 -4.54 1.81
CA GLN A 23 -9.23 -4.65 2.09
C GLN A 23 -10.13 -4.05 1.00
N TYR A 24 -9.56 -3.60 -0.13
CA TYR A 24 -10.33 -2.99 -1.19
C TYR A 24 -11.30 -4.00 -1.85
N ARG A 25 -12.58 -3.62 -1.91
CA ARG A 25 -13.66 -4.40 -2.53
C ARG A 25 -14.39 -3.50 -3.53
N PRO A 26 -14.32 -3.79 -4.84
CA PRO A 26 -15.14 -3.11 -5.84
C PRO A 26 -16.62 -3.26 -5.48
N MET A 27 -17.35 -2.15 -5.41
CA MET A 27 -18.75 -2.07 -5.01
C MET A 27 -19.45 -0.95 -5.79
N TYR A 28 -20.79 -0.99 -5.85
CA TYR A 28 -21.59 0.00 -6.57
C TYR A 28 -21.16 0.09 -8.05
N ARG A 29 -20.86 1.29 -8.56
CA ARG A 29 -20.47 1.58 -9.95
C ARG A 29 -19.01 1.26 -10.26
N ALA A 30 -18.32 0.48 -9.44
CA ALA A 30 -16.92 0.12 -9.69
C ALA A 30 -16.76 -0.63 -11.03
N ASP A 31 -17.79 -1.31 -11.51
CA ASP A 31 -17.85 -1.98 -12.81
C ASP A 31 -17.75 -1.02 -14.00
N GLU A 32 -18.15 0.24 -13.83
CA GLU A 32 -18.02 1.29 -14.84
C GLU A 32 -16.59 1.85 -14.94
N PHE A 33 -15.73 1.54 -13.96
CA PHE A 33 -14.34 2.02 -13.88
C PHE A 33 -13.37 0.84 -13.87
N PRO A 34 -12.90 0.34 -15.03
CA PRO A 34 -12.03 -0.84 -15.11
C PRO A 34 -10.78 -0.78 -14.22
N GLU A 35 -10.24 0.41 -13.98
CA GLU A 35 -9.10 0.65 -13.11
C GLU A 35 -9.39 0.44 -11.61
N LEU A 36 -10.67 0.58 -11.22
CA LEU A 36 -11.17 0.34 -9.86
C LEU A 36 -11.91 -1.02 -9.75
N ASN A 37 -12.28 -1.64 -10.87
CA ASN A 37 -13.05 -2.88 -10.89
C ASN A 37 -12.24 -4.15 -10.57
N ARG A 38 -11.24 -4.07 -9.69
CA ARG A 38 -10.47 -5.24 -9.27
C ARG A 38 -10.05 -5.17 -7.82
N LYS A 39 -9.94 -6.35 -7.22
CA LYS A 39 -9.27 -6.51 -5.93
C LYS A 39 -7.75 -6.48 -6.12
N ILE A 40 -7.05 -6.14 -5.05
CA ILE A 40 -5.59 -6.25 -4.98
C ILE A 40 -5.23 -7.74 -4.88
N THR A 41 -4.19 -8.18 -5.59
CA THR A 41 -3.70 -9.55 -5.47
C THR A 41 -2.82 -9.72 -4.22
N VAL A 42 -2.68 -10.96 -3.75
CA VAL A 42 -1.76 -11.25 -2.64
C VAL A 42 -0.31 -10.87 -3.00
N GLN A 43 0.10 -11.05 -4.27
CA GLN A 43 1.45 -10.67 -4.69
C GLN A 43 1.66 -9.15 -4.64
N GLU A 44 0.68 -8.35 -5.04
CA GLU A 44 0.74 -6.88 -4.97
C GLU A 44 0.86 -6.41 -3.52
N TYR A 45 0.09 -7.02 -2.61
CA TYR A 45 0.16 -6.74 -1.18
C TYR A 45 1.55 -7.05 -0.59
N GLN A 46 2.07 -8.25 -0.87
CA GLN A 46 3.41 -8.65 -0.41
C GLN A 46 4.52 -7.76 -0.98
N LYS A 47 4.38 -7.33 -2.25
CA LYS A 47 5.29 -6.36 -2.86
C LYS A 47 5.27 -5.03 -2.10
N ALA A 48 4.09 -4.53 -1.74
CA ALA A 48 3.97 -3.29 -0.97
C ALA A 48 4.63 -3.39 0.43
N ILE A 49 4.45 -4.51 1.14
CA ILE A 49 5.15 -4.76 2.42
C ILE A 49 6.66 -4.76 2.23
N THR A 50 7.14 -5.45 1.19
CA THR A 50 8.58 -5.55 0.92
C THR A 50 9.18 -4.18 0.65
N ILE A 51 8.50 -3.35 -0.14
CA ILE A 51 8.90 -1.97 -0.42
C ILE A 51 8.96 -1.15 0.88
N ALA A 52 7.93 -1.20 1.72
CA ALA A 52 7.91 -0.48 2.99
C ALA A 52 9.07 -0.90 3.91
N ARG A 53 9.35 -2.20 4.02
CA ARG A 53 10.51 -2.71 4.77
C ARG A 53 11.84 -2.23 4.18
N SER A 54 11.97 -2.22 2.85
CA SER A 54 13.19 -1.73 2.19
C SER A 54 13.43 -0.23 2.40
N ALA A 55 12.36 0.57 2.55
CA ALA A 55 12.44 1.98 2.92
C ALA A 55 12.81 2.20 4.40
N GLY A 56 12.87 1.14 5.22
CA GLY A 56 13.17 1.20 6.65
C GLY A 56 11.95 1.44 7.54
N LEU A 57 10.73 1.35 6.99
CA LEU A 57 9.50 1.38 7.77
C LEU A 57 9.30 0.01 8.44
N HIS A 58 9.04 0.04 9.74
CA HIS A 58 8.96 -1.18 10.55
C HIS A 58 7.68 -1.27 11.40
N ARG A 59 6.88 -0.21 11.48
CA ARG A 59 5.69 -0.13 12.34
C ARG A 59 4.40 -0.13 11.53
N GLY A 60 3.50 -1.05 11.90
CA GLY A 60 2.25 -1.30 11.19
C GLY A 60 2.48 -2.13 9.93
N PHE A 61 1.60 -3.09 9.67
CA PHE A 61 1.43 -3.81 8.41
C PHE A 61 0.04 -4.44 8.38
#